data_AF-A0A8C3T5P8-F1
#
_entry.id   AF-A0A8C3T5P8-F1
#
_cell.length_a   1.000
_cell.length_b   1.000
_cell.length_c   1.000
_cell.angle_alpha   90.00
_cell.angle_beta   90.00
_cell.angle_gamma   90.00
#
_symmetry.space_group_name_H-M   'P 1'
#
loop_
_entity.id
_entity.type
_entity.pdbx_description
1 polymer ?
#
loop_
_entity_poly.entity_id
_entity_poly.type
_entity_poly.pdbx_seq_one_letter_code
_entity_poly.pdbx_strand_id
1 'polypeptide(L)'
;LSPEITELPDYNKISFKDNPPIPLEEVLPDAPPQALQLLTRFLVYPSRERVRAAQALLHPYFFTPPLPAHHSELPVPQRGGRNARQGPQHQRDFHVERPVEESVVDPEWVAPYVVRG
;
A
#
# COMPACT_ATOMS: atom_id res chain seq x y z
N LEU A 1 8.32 6.53 -14.70
CA LEU A 1 8.89 5.46 -15.57
C LEU A 1 9.81 4.63 -14.70
N SER A 2 9.75 3.29 -14.82
CA SER A 2 10.77 2.46 -14.16
C SER A 2 12.12 2.80 -14.83
N PRO A 3 13.19 3.06 -14.06
CA PRO A 3 14.52 3.35 -14.63
C PRO A 3 15.10 2.20 -15.46
N GLU A 4 14.46 1.02 -15.41
CA GLU A 4 14.84 -0.18 -16.15
C GLU A 4 14.39 -0.16 -17.63
N ILE A 5 13.56 0.80 -18.05
CA ILE A 5 12.96 0.84 -19.40
C ILE A 5 13.60 1.96 -20.21
N THR A 6 14.66 1.66 -20.96
CA THR A 6 15.41 2.62 -21.78
C THR A 6 14.98 2.67 -23.25
N GLU A 7 14.17 1.72 -23.71
CA GLU A 7 13.88 1.49 -25.13
C GLU A 7 12.63 2.20 -25.66
N LEU A 8 11.93 2.99 -24.84
CA LEU A 8 10.71 3.65 -25.28
C LEU A 8 11.01 4.78 -26.28
N PRO A 9 10.23 4.91 -27.38
CA PRO A 9 10.32 6.03 -28.28
C PRO A 9 9.96 7.27 -27.47
N ASP A 10 10.97 8.09 -27.15
CA ASP A 10 10.94 9.31 -26.31
C ASP A 10 11.52 9.19 -24.89
N TYR A 11 12.14 8.07 -24.50
CA TYR A 11 12.80 7.94 -23.18
C TYR A 11 13.77 9.09 -22.87
N ASN A 12 14.55 9.52 -23.86
CA ASN A 12 15.54 10.60 -23.73
C ASN A 12 14.94 12.02 -23.80
N LYS A 13 13.63 12.18 -23.96
CA LYS A 13 12.97 13.50 -24.04
C LYS A 13 12.59 14.06 -22.66
N ILE A 14 12.64 13.24 -21.62
CA ILE A 14 12.38 13.65 -20.24
C ILE A 14 13.67 13.53 -19.42
N SER A 15 14.09 14.65 -18.82
CA SER A 15 15.17 14.66 -17.85
C SER A 15 14.58 14.93 -16.48
N PHE A 16 14.92 14.09 -15.50
CA PHE A 16 14.69 14.42 -14.11
C PHE A 16 15.79 15.36 -13.62
N LYS A 17 15.46 16.29 -12.74
CA LYS A 17 16.48 17.02 -11.99
C LYS A 17 17.05 16.07 -10.94
N ASP A 18 18.36 16.14 -10.72
CA ASP A 18 18.96 15.46 -9.58
C ASP A 18 18.32 16.00 -8.29
N ASN A 19 17.76 15.08 -7.53
CA ASN A 19 17.14 15.37 -6.24
C ASN A 19 17.89 14.56 -5.17
N PRO A 20 18.62 15.21 -4.25
CA PRO A 20 19.27 14.49 -3.17
C PRO A 20 18.23 13.76 -2.31
N PRO A 21 18.55 12.56 -1.78
CA PRO A 21 17.65 11.88 -0.89
C PRO A 21 17.46 12.69 0.39
N ILE A 22 16.21 12.76 0.86
CA ILE A 22 15.89 13.28 2.19
C ILE A 22 15.98 12.10 3.17
N PRO A 23 16.74 12.21 4.28
CA PRO A 23 16.81 11.16 5.30
C PRO A 23 15.40 10.80 5.81
N LEU A 24 15.11 9.50 5.97
CA LEU A 24 13.78 9.06 6.38
C LEU A 24 13.48 9.47 7.83
N GLU A 25 14.52 9.67 8.64
CA GLU A 25 14.46 10.18 10.00
C GLU A 25 13.91 11.61 10.04
N GLU A 26 14.19 12.42 9.02
CA GLU A 26 13.65 13.78 8.90
C GLU A 26 12.18 13.77 8.45
N VAL A 27 11.82 12.81 7.59
CA VAL A 27 10.45 12.66 7.07
C VAL A 27 9.52 12.03 8.12
N LEU A 28 10.04 11.10 8.91
CA LEU A 28 9.30 10.30 9.89
C LEU A 28 10.02 10.35 11.26
N PRO A 29 10.00 11.50 11.96
CA PRO A 29 10.76 11.70 13.19
C PRO A 29 10.32 10.79 14.34
N ASP A 30 9.05 10.37 14.35
CA ASP A 30 8.48 9.52 15.39
C ASP A 30 8.60 8.02 15.08
N ALA A 31 9.18 7.66 13.92
CA ALA A 31 9.30 6.27 13.53
C ALA A 31 10.46 5.57 14.28
N PRO A 32 10.25 4.36 14.81
CA PRO A 32 11.33 3.62 15.44
C PRO A 32 12.37 3.18 14.39
N PRO A 33 13.65 2.99 14.79
CA PRO A 33 14.72 2.61 13.86
C PRO A 33 14.40 1.37 13.02
N GLN A 34 13.70 0.39 13.59
CA GLN A 34 13.29 -0.84 12.91
C GLN A 34 12.25 -0.57 11.81
N ALA A 35 11.37 0.43 11.99
CA ALA A 35 10.42 0.82 10.95
C ALA A 35 11.16 1.48 9.77
N LEU A 36 12.10 2.38 10.07
CA LEU A 36 12.93 3.04 9.05
C LEU A 36 13.75 2.02 8.26
N GLN A 37 14.39 1.06 8.95
CA GLN A 37 15.12 -0.04 8.31
C GLN A 37 14.23 -0.90 7.41
N LEU A 38 12.99 -1.17 7.80
CA LEU A 38 12.05 -1.89 6.94
C LEU A 38 11.63 -1.04 5.73
N LEU A 39 11.36 0.24 5.94
CA LEU A 39 10.90 1.17 4.92
C LEU A 39 11.92 1.39 3.80
N THR A 40 13.21 1.47 4.14
CA THR A 40 14.29 1.57 3.12
C THR A 40 14.27 0.40 2.14
N ARG A 41 13.83 -0.80 2.56
CA ARG A 41 13.74 -1.99 1.69
C ARG A 41 12.52 -1.96 0.76
N PHE A 42 11.49 -1.18 1.10
CA PHE A 42 10.31 -0.96 0.24
C PHE A 42 10.55 0.14 -0.80
N LEU A 43 11.25 1.21 -0.43
CA LEU A 43 11.47 2.39 -1.26
C LEU A 43 12.68 2.24 -2.20
N VAL A 44 12.86 1.04 -2.76
CA VAL A 44 13.91 0.73 -3.75
C VAL A 44 13.33 0.90 -5.17
N TYR A 45 14.02 1.69 -6.00
CA TYR A 45 13.61 2.00 -7.36
C TYR A 45 13.62 0.77 -8.28
N PRO A 46 14.75 0.03 -8.42
CA PRO A 46 14.76 -1.23 -9.15
C PRO A 46 13.75 -2.20 -8.56
N SER A 47 12.80 -2.62 -9.38
CA SER A 47 11.67 -3.42 -8.93
C SER A 47 12.11 -4.79 -8.44
N ARG A 48 13.18 -5.33 -9.05
CA ARG A 48 13.78 -6.63 -8.75
C ARG A 48 14.52 -6.67 -7.41
N GLU A 49 15.01 -5.52 -6.94
CA GLU A 49 15.75 -5.40 -5.68
C GLU A 49 14.84 -5.10 -4.48
N ARG A 50 13.60 -4.65 -4.75
CA ARG A 50 12.61 -4.37 -3.72
C ARG A 50 12.24 -5.64 -2.95
N VAL A 51 12.16 -5.54 -1.63
CA VAL A 51 11.84 -6.68 -0.76
C VAL A 51 10.47 -7.27 -1.09
N ARG A 52 10.36 -8.62 -1.06
CA ARG A 52 9.08 -9.32 -1.20
C ARG A 52 8.31 -9.31 0.10
N ALA A 53 6.98 -9.32 0.03
CA ALA A 53 6.11 -9.34 1.21
C ALA A 53 6.44 -10.47 2.19
N ALA A 54 6.61 -11.70 1.70
CA ALA A 54 6.96 -12.86 2.53
C ALA A 54 8.28 -12.66 3.30
N GLN A 55 9.26 -11.98 2.72
CA GLN A 55 10.54 -11.69 3.38
C GLN A 55 10.41 -10.51 4.35
N ALA A 56 9.62 -9.50 3.99
CA ALA A 56 9.38 -8.33 4.83
C ALA A 56 8.66 -8.68 6.14
N LEU A 57 7.71 -9.62 6.10
CA LEU A 57 6.98 -10.09 7.29
C LEU A 57 7.88 -10.75 8.35
N LEU A 58 9.09 -11.19 7.97
CA LEU A 58 10.07 -11.77 8.90
C LEU A 58 10.95 -10.69 9.58
N HIS A 59 10.74 -9.41 9.29
CA HIS A 59 11.55 -8.33 9.85
C HIS A 59 11.28 -8.13 11.36
N PRO A 60 12.30 -7.79 12.18
CA PRO A 60 12.15 -7.56 13.62
C PRO A 60 11.07 -6.54 14.00
N TYR A 61 10.74 -5.62 13.09
CA TYR A 61 9.67 -4.63 13.29
C TYR A 61 8.33 -5.26 13.71
N PHE A 62 7.98 -6.44 13.18
CA PHE A 62 6.72 -7.11 13.53
C PHE A 62 6.75 -7.88 14.86
N PHE A 63 7.94 -8.08 15.43
CA PHE A 63 8.15 -8.89 16.64
C PHE A 63 8.73 -8.09 17.82
N THR A 64 9.06 -6.82 17.60
CA THR A 64 9.59 -5.91 18.63
C THR A 64 8.44 -5.05 19.15
N PRO A 65 8.28 -4.90 20.48
CA PRO A 65 7.30 -3.98 21.04
C PRO A 65 7.49 -2.53 20.53
N PRO A 66 6.40 -1.77 20.32
CA PRO A 66 5.01 -2.18 20.48
C PRO A 66 4.58 -3.13 19.34
N LEU A 67 3.92 -4.23 19.72
CA LEU A 67 3.34 -5.15 18.75
C LEU A 67 2.14 -4.49 18.05
N PRO A 68 1.75 -4.97 16.86
CA PRO A 68 0.55 -4.47 16.19
C PRO A 68 -0.66 -4.48 17.11
N ALA A 69 -1.41 -3.38 17.11
CA ALA A 69 -2.64 -3.25 17.89
C ALA A 69 -3.63 -4.35 17.51
N HIS A 70 -4.37 -4.85 18.50
CA HIS A 70 -5.45 -5.76 18.20
C HIS A 70 -6.52 -5.01 17.39
N HIS A 71 -7.11 -5.66 16.39
CA HIS A 71 -8.04 -4.98 15.47
C HIS A 71 -9.24 -4.32 16.17
N SER A 72 -9.63 -4.78 17.36
CA SER A 72 -10.68 -4.16 18.18
C SER A 72 -10.28 -2.83 18.84
N GLU A 73 -8.99 -2.54 18.94
CA GLU A 73 -8.44 -1.31 19.51
C GLU A 73 -8.31 -0.19 18.47
N LEU A 74 -8.45 -0.53 17.18
CA LEU A 74 -8.39 0.44 16.10
C LEU A 74 -9.64 1.35 16.13
N PRO A 75 -9.48 2.67 15.95
CA PRO A 75 -10.60 3.59 15.96
C PRO A 75 -11.53 3.31 14.77
N VAL A 76 -12.81 3.04 15.06
CA VAL A 76 -13.83 2.88 14.01
C VAL A 76 -14.21 4.27 13.51
N PRO A 77 -14.01 4.59 12.21
CA PRO A 77 -14.42 5.88 11.67
C PRO A 77 -15.94 6.00 11.75
N GLN A 78 -16.45 7.04 12.43
CA GLN A 78 -17.86 7.38 12.33
C GLN A 78 -18.12 7.92 10.92
N ARG A 79 -18.80 7.14 10.07
CA ARG A 79 -19.41 7.69 8.86
C ARG A 79 -20.47 8.69 9.33
N GLY A 80 -20.13 9.99 9.24
CA GLY A 80 -20.90 11.06 9.86
C GLY A 80 -22.38 11.00 9.53
N GLY A 81 -23.19 10.75 10.54
CA GLY A 81 -24.57 11.18 10.53
C GLY A 81 -24.60 12.71 10.52
N ARG A 82 -25.37 13.27 9.58
CA ARG A 82 -25.69 14.69 9.36
C ARG A 82 -24.78 15.40 8.35
N ASN A 83 -25.24 15.36 7.09
CA ASN A 83 -24.93 16.31 6.01
C ASN A 83 -23.52 16.27 5.41
N ALA A 84 -22.97 15.09 5.14
CA ALA A 84 -21.95 14.98 4.11
C ALA A 84 -22.58 15.39 2.77
N ARG A 85 -22.09 16.48 2.18
CA ARG A 85 -22.41 16.86 0.80
C ARG A 85 -22.23 15.61 -0.06
N GLN A 86 -23.30 15.18 -0.73
CA GLN A 86 -23.27 14.09 -1.69
C GLN A 86 -22.35 14.51 -2.83
N GLY A 87 -21.05 14.30 -2.67
CA GLY A 87 -20.18 14.06 -3.81
C GLY A 87 -20.70 12.80 -4.53
N PRO A 88 -20.42 12.62 -5.83
CA PRO A 88 -20.87 11.46 -6.56
C PRO A 88 -20.48 10.21 -5.76
N GLN A 89 -21.50 9.43 -5.38
CA GLN A 89 -21.35 8.20 -4.61
C GLN A 89 -20.28 7.36 -5.30
N HIS A 90 -19.12 7.18 -4.65
CA HIS A 90 -18.18 6.18 -5.11
C HIS A 90 -18.90 4.85 -5.01
N GLN A 91 -19.15 4.22 -6.16
CA GLN A 91 -20.01 3.06 -6.38
C GLN A 91 -19.57 1.77 -5.64
N ARG A 92 -18.59 1.85 -4.73
CA ARG A 92 -18.00 0.71 -4.03
C ARG A 92 -17.84 1.04 -2.54
N ASP A 93 -18.97 1.22 -1.87
CA ASP A 93 -18.99 1.23 -0.41
C ASP A 93 -18.73 -0.19 0.10
N PHE A 94 -17.48 -0.50 0.48
CA PHE A 94 -17.20 -1.70 1.28
C PHE A 94 -17.88 -1.52 2.64
N HIS A 95 -18.79 -2.43 2.97
CA HIS A 95 -19.59 -2.37 4.19
C HIS A 95 -19.20 -3.54 5.11
N VAL A 96 -18.57 -3.22 6.25
CA VAL A 96 -18.00 -4.23 7.16
C VAL A 96 -19.08 -5.12 7.79
N GLU A 97 -20.30 -4.61 7.96
CA GLU A 97 -21.43 -5.36 8.53
C GLU A 97 -22.24 -6.15 7.50
N ARG A 98 -21.88 -6.11 6.21
CA ARG A 98 -22.59 -6.94 5.21
C ARG A 98 -21.99 -8.34 5.19
N PRO A 99 -22.82 -9.38 5.01
CA PRO A 99 -22.33 -10.74 4.73
C PRO A 99 -21.30 -10.69 3.60
N VAL A 100 -20.20 -11.43 3.75
CA VAL A 100 -19.07 -11.40 2.80
C VAL A 100 -19.51 -11.78 1.39
N GLU A 101 -20.56 -12.59 1.30
CA GLU A 101 -21.23 -13.06 0.08
C GLU A 101 -21.81 -11.90 -0.75
N GLU A 102 -22.14 -10.77 -0.14
CA GLU A 102 -22.64 -9.57 -0.82
C GLU A 102 -21.52 -8.61 -1.26
N SER A 103 -20.31 -8.79 -0.70
CA SER A 103 -19.13 -7.99 -1.01
C SER A 103 -18.18 -8.68 -1.97
N VAL A 104 -18.34 -9.98 -2.19
CA VAL A 104 -17.58 -10.70 -3.22
C VAL A 104 -18.01 -10.23 -4.60
N VAL A 105 -16.99 -9.92 -5.40
CA VAL A 105 -17.14 -9.63 -6.82
C VAL A 105 -17.90 -10.79 -7.45
N ASP A 106 -18.90 -10.48 -8.29
CA ASP A 106 -19.69 -11.47 -9.02
C ASP A 106 -18.76 -12.57 -9.55
N PRO A 107 -18.99 -13.86 -9.21
CA PRO A 107 -18.15 -14.96 -9.64
C PRO A 107 -17.92 -14.97 -11.16
N GLU A 108 -18.88 -14.47 -11.95
CA GLU A 108 -18.78 -14.33 -13.40
C GLU A 108 -17.63 -13.41 -13.84
N TRP A 109 -17.30 -12.39 -13.04
CA TRP A 109 -16.25 -11.41 -13.36
C TRP A 109 -14.85 -11.95 -13.07
N VAL A 110 -14.75 -12.93 -12.17
CA VAL A 110 -13.49 -13.59 -11.81
C VAL A 110 -13.25 -14.81 -12.70
N ALA A 111 -14.30 -15.37 -13.31
CA ALA A 111 -14.26 -16.57 -14.14
C ALA A 111 -13.18 -16.57 -15.25
N PRO A 112 -12.88 -15.46 -15.97
CA PRO A 112 -11.83 -15.44 -16.99
C PRO A 112 -10.41 -15.58 -16.43
N TYR A 113 -10.21 -15.33 -15.14
CA TYR A 113 -8.91 -15.26 -14.48
C TYR A 113 -8.64 -16.47 -13.56
N VAL A 114 -9.63 -17.34 -13.35
CA VAL A 114 -9.44 -18.61 -12.62
C VAL A 114 -8.87 -19.64 -13.58
N VAL A 115 -7.54 -19.79 -13.57
CA VAL A 115 -6.89 -20.93 -14.23
C VAL A 115 -7.29 -22.20 -13.48
N ARG A 116 -8.12 -23.05 -14.11
CA ARG A 116 -8.44 -24.38 -13.57
C ARG A 116 -7.18 -25.25 -13.63
N GLY A 117 -6.60 -25.52 -12.47
CA GLY A 117 -5.70 -26.65 -12.25
C GLY A 117 -6.48 -27.92 -11.96
#